data_AF-A0A1H0YMY3-F1
#
_entry.id   AF-A0A1H0YMY3-F1
#
_cell.length_a   1.000
_cell.length_b   1.000
_cell.length_c   1.000
_cell.angle_alpha   90.00
_cell.angle_beta   90.00
_cell.angle_gamma   90.00
#
_symmetry.space_group_name_H-M   'P 1'
#
loop_
_entity.id
_entity.type
_entity.pdbx_description
1 polymer ?
#
loop_
_entity_poly.entity_id
_entity_poly.type
_entity_poly.pdbx_seq_one_letter_code
_entity_poly.pdbx_strand_id
1 'polypeptide(L)'
;MTIAKRAYRHLQNHPYCLLFMLIFYLVYFILAFVVALLAKQFSDSSVQLSKIIASLDSQHTSLYEPFKVLESITTHYTMEYQHLLLLIVFAGTLSMVVIQLFLSRFRKKEYQTYLLMGERVYKLTTQLIVEQLFLINTIILVLLFIYSLFTTPVMNKISHLESEILQQELKPSASLVHLQRNSPLSSSENGDLTRFNINAFLMGESIHNTFTQNNTLQAFFLVGIINFYSFIVIGIPNYLLLSLKKNTLS
;
A
#
# COMPACT_ATOMS: atom_id res chain seq x y z
N MET A 1 21.53 -31.92 4.01
CA MET A 1 20.92 -30.82 4.79
C MET A 1 19.77 -30.23 3.98
N THR A 2 18.60 -30.01 4.56
CA THR A 2 17.44 -29.45 3.83
C THR A 2 17.70 -27.99 3.43
N ILE A 3 17.13 -27.54 2.31
CA ILE A 3 17.29 -26.18 1.77
C ILE A 3 16.84 -25.14 2.80
N ALA A 4 15.70 -25.37 3.46
CA ALA A 4 15.17 -24.49 4.50
C ALA A 4 16.10 -24.37 5.72
N LYS A 5 16.70 -25.49 6.18
CA LYS A 5 17.66 -25.47 7.30
C LYS A 5 18.94 -24.71 6.94
N ARG A 6 19.35 -24.76 5.68
CA ARG A 6 20.50 -23.99 5.17
C ARG A 6 20.20 -22.50 5.09
N ALA A 7 19.04 -22.14 4.53
CA ALA A 7 18.53 -20.77 4.50
C ALA A 7 18.50 -20.14 5.89
N TYR A 8 17.93 -20.86 6.87
CA TYR A 8 17.86 -20.41 8.26
C TYR A 8 19.25 -20.18 8.89
N ARG A 9 20.19 -21.12 8.72
CA ARG A 9 21.57 -20.95 9.25
C ARG A 9 22.31 -19.79 8.60
N HIS A 10 22.09 -19.57 7.29
CA HIS A 10 22.70 -18.43 6.60
C HIS A 10 22.18 -17.09 7.17
N LEU A 11 20.86 -16.99 7.36
CA LEU A 11 20.22 -15.85 8.02
C LEU A 11 20.79 -15.60 9.44
N GLN A 12 21.03 -16.67 10.21
CA GLN A 12 21.61 -16.58 11.55
C GLN A 12 23.07 -16.11 11.56
N ASN A 13 23.86 -16.54 10.57
CA ASN A 13 25.30 -16.25 10.51
C ASN A 13 25.63 -14.89 9.91
N HIS A 14 24.69 -14.23 9.24
CA HIS A 14 24.87 -12.92 8.60
C HIS A 14 23.86 -11.87 9.09
N PRO A 15 23.92 -11.50 10.39
CA PRO A 15 22.90 -10.65 11.02
C PRO A 15 22.80 -9.25 10.40
N TYR A 16 23.90 -8.66 9.95
CA TYR A 16 23.89 -7.33 9.32
C TYR A 16 23.16 -7.32 7.97
N CYS A 17 23.35 -8.38 7.17
CA CYS A 17 22.67 -8.54 5.90
C CYS A 17 21.17 -8.76 6.12
N LEU A 18 20.81 -9.54 7.14
CA LEU A 18 19.43 -9.78 7.53
C LEU A 18 18.75 -8.48 7.98
N LEU A 19 19.38 -7.72 8.87
CA LEU A 19 18.83 -6.48 9.42
C LEU A 19 18.64 -5.43 8.33
N PHE A 20 19.59 -5.30 7.40
CA PHE A 20 19.46 -4.42 6.24
C PHE A 20 18.25 -4.79 5.37
N MET A 21 18.09 -6.08 5.03
CA MET A 21 16.96 -6.56 4.21
C MET A 21 15.62 -6.39 4.93
N LEU A 22 15.59 -6.64 6.24
CA LEU A 22 14.41 -6.49 7.05
C LEU A 22 13.96 -5.02 7.10
N ILE A 23 14.87 -4.08 7.32
CA ILE A 23 14.56 -2.64 7.32
C ILE A 23 14.06 -2.20 5.95
N PHE A 24 14.73 -2.62 4.87
CA PHE A 24 14.32 -2.27 3.51
C PHE A 24 12.88 -2.73 3.21
N TYR A 25 12.59 -4.00 3.50
CA TYR A 25 11.25 -4.54 3.30
C TYR A 25 10.21 -3.87 4.22
N LEU A 26 10.56 -3.60 5.48
CA LEU A 26 9.65 -2.95 6.41
C LEU A 26 9.24 -1.56 5.89
N VAL A 27 10.21 -0.73 5.50
CA VAL A 27 9.94 0.61 4.97
C VAL A 27 9.12 0.54 3.69
N TYR A 28 9.49 -0.36 2.76
CA TYR A 28 8.76 -0.55 1.52
C TYR A 28 7.29 -0.95 1.76
N PHE A 29 7.05 -1.96 2.59
CA PHE A 29 5.70 -2.42 2.85
C PHE A 29 4.88 -1.40 3.65
N ILE A 30 5.48 -0.65 4.59
CA ILE A 30 4.78 0.45 5.29
C ILE A 30 4.34 1.53 4.29
N LEU A 31 5.25 1.97 3.42
CA LEU A 31 4.93 3.02 2.43
C LEU A 31 3.81 2.57 1.49
N ALA A 32 3.93 1.37 0.92
CA ALA A 32 2.92 0.80 0.05
C ALA A 32 1.57 0.61 0.77
N PHE A 33 1.61 0.21 2.04
CA PHE A 33 0.41 0.00 2.85
C PHE A 33 -0.35 1.30 3.12
N VAL A 34 0.33 2.37 3.50
CA VAL A 34 -0.29 3.69 3.75
C VAL A 34 -0.96 4.23 2.48
N VAL A 35 -0.25 4.17 1.34
CA VAL A 35 -0.79 4.66 0.06
C VAL A 35 -1.97 3.80 -0.41
N ALA A 36 -1.91 2.48 -0.22
CA ALA A 36 -3.02 1.59 -0.55
C ALA A 36 -4.27 1.88 0.29
N LEU A 37 -4.11 2.18 1.59
CA LEU A 37 -5.24 2.56 2.44
C LEU A 37 -5.85 3.89 2.01
N LEU A 38 -5.04 4.89 1.64
CA LEU A 38 -5.55 6.16 1.10
C LEU A 38 -6.31 5.95 -0.20
N ALA A 39 -5.73 5.24 -1.17
CA ALA A 39 -6.38 4.94 -2.45
C ALA A 39 -7.74 4.26 -2.25
N LYS A 40 -7.80 3.31 -1.30
CA LYS A 40 -9.04 2.61 -0.96
C LYS A 40 -10.07 3.55 -0.33
N GLN A 41 -9.67 4.34 0.66
CA GLN A 41 -10.56 5.28 1.34
C GLN A 41 -11.22 6.25 0.34
N PHE A 42 -10.42 6.87 -0.54
CA PHE A 42 -10.95 7.77 -1.58
C PHE A 42 -11.83 7.05 -2.60
N SER A 43 -11.51 5.79 -2.95
CA SER A 43 -12.35 4.97 -3.81
C SER A 43 -13.70 4.67 -3.17
N ASP A 44 -13.72 4.30 -1.89
CA ASP A 44 -14.95 4.01 -1.15
C ASP A 44 -15.82 5.28 -1.03
N SER A 45 -15.20 6.43 -0.74
CA SER A 45 -15.86 7.74 -0.73
C SER A 45 -16.45 8.13 -2.08
N SER A 46 -15.72 7.91 -3.19
CA SER A 46 -16.22 8.18 -4.55
C SER A 46 -17.44 7.31 -4.91
N VAL A 47 -17.43 6.03 -4.54
CA VAL A 47 -18.57 5.11 -4.76
C VAL A 47 -19.79 5.51 -3.93
N GLN A 48 -19.59 5.98 -2.69
CA GLN A 48 -20.70 6.49 -1.88
C GLN A 48 -21.28 7.78 -2.46
N LEU A 49 -20.41 8.69 -2.88
CA LEU A 49 -20.81 9.98 -3.42
C LEU A 49 -21.57 9.86 -4.75
N SER A 50 -21.14 8.97 -5.64
CA SER A 50 -21.87 8.69 -6.90
C SER A 50 -23.28 8.14 -6.66
N LYS A 51 -23.47 7.28 -5.64
CA LYS A 51 -24.81 6.81 -5.24
C LYS A 51 -25.69 7.95 -4.71
N ILE A 52 -25.11 8.85 -3.94
CA ILE A 52 -25.81 10.03 -3.40
C ILE A 52 -26.20 10.96 -4.55
N ILE A 53 -25.30 11.26 -5.48
CA ILE A 53 -25.60 12.07 -6.67
C ILE A 53 -26.70 11.46 -7.50
N ALA A 54 -26.65 10.15 -7.77
CA ALA A 54 -27.71 9.45 -8.50
C ALA A 54 -29.08 9.56 -7.80
N SER A 55 -29.09 9.55 -6.46
CA SER A 55 -30.33 9.75 -5.70
C SER A 55 -30.83 11.21 -5.74
N LEU A 56 -29.93 12.19 -5.69
CA LEU A 56 -30.30 13.62 -5.74
C LEU A 56 -30.74 14.08 -7.15
N ASP A 57 -30.16 13.51 -8.21
CA ASP A 57 -30.55 13.77 -9.60
C ASP A 57 -32.03 13.39 -9.82
N SER A 58 -32.46 12.27 -9.21
CA SER A 58 -33.86 11.86 -9.22
C SER A 58 -34.80 12.81 -8.47
N GLN A 59 -34.27 13.67 -7.59
CA GLN A 59 -35.03 14.60 -6.74
C GLN A 59 -34.95 16.07 -7.18
N HIS A 60 -34.18 16.40 -8.23
CA HIS A 60 -34.04 17.77 -8.79
C HIS A 60 -33.73 18.85 -7.74
N THR A 61 -32.87 18.51 -6.77
CA THR A 61 -32.47 19.43 -5.68
C THR A 61 -31.28 20.31 -6.06
N SER A 62 -31.27 21.56 -5.55
CA SER A 62 -30.16 22.52 -5.70
C SER A 62 -28.83 22.07 -5.07
N LEU A 63 -28.82 20.95 -4.34
CA LEU A 63 -27.64 20.32 -3.74
C LEU A 63 -26.82 19.50 -4.75
N TYR A 64 -27.30 19.30 -5.97
CA TYR A 64 -26.65 18.47 -6.98
C TYR A 64 -25.24 18.98 -7.39
N GLU A 65 -25.08 20.29 -7.62
CA GLU A 65 -23.81 20.88 -8.07
C GLU A 65 -22.63 20.68 -7.08
N PRO A 66 -22.75 20.99 -5.77
CA PRO A 66 -21.63 20.81 -4.84
C PRO A 66 -21.22 19.34 -4.67
N PHE A 67 -22.15 18.38 -4.72
CA PHE A 67 -21.78 16.96 -4.67
C PHE A 67 -21.06 16.50 -5.93
N LYS A 68 -21.44 17.02 -7.11
CA LYS A 68 -20.76 16.73 -8.37
C LYS A 68 -19.32 17.27 -8.41
N VAL A 69 -19.08 18.44 -7.80
CA VAL A 69 -17.71 18.96 -7.61
C VAL A 69 -16.90 18.04 -6.68
N LEU A 70 -17.49 17.58 -5.58
CA LEU A 70 -16.82 16.65 -4.66
C LEU A 70 -16.54 15.28 -5.30
N GLU A 71 -17.39 14.81 -6.22
CA GLU A 71 -17.18 13.57 -7.00
C GLU A 71 -16.01 13.73 -7.96
N SER A 72 -15.92 14.87 -8.64
CA SER A 72 -14.78 15.18 -9.50
C SER A 72 -13.47 15.22 -8.72
N ILE A 73 -13.46 15.77 -7.49
CA ILE A 73 -12.26 15.85 -6.65
C ILE A 73 -11.87 14.46 -6.14
N THR A 74 -12.81 13.68 -5.61
CA THR A 74 -12.54 12.33 -5.08
C THR A 74 -12.10 11.35 -6.18
N THR A 75 -12.66 11.43 -7.38
CA THR A 75 -12.22 10.62 -8.53
C THR A 75 -10.82 11.01 -9.01
N HIS A 76 -10.48 12.30 -9.03
CA HIS A 76 -9.14 12.78 -9.35
C HIS A 76 -8.09 12.20 -8.38
N TYR A 77 -8.31 12.33 -7.07
CA TYR A 77 -7.39 11.77 -6.07
C TYR A 77 -7.31 10.24 -6.10
N THR A 78 -8.43 9.56 -6.40
CA THR A 78 -8.41 8.10 -6.59
C THR A 78 -7.46 7.71 -7.72
N MET A 79 -7.50 8.41 -8.86
CA MET A 79 -6.57 8.17 -9.96
C MET A 79 -5.12 8.52 -9.59
N GLU A 80 -4.90 9.65 -8.92
CA GLU A 80 -3.58 10.09 -8.50
C GLU A 80 -2.92 9.08 -7.55
N TYR A 81 -3.65 8.61 -6.53
CA TYR A 81 -3.14 7.60 -5.60
C TYR A 81 -2.91 6.24 -6.26
N GLN A 82 -3.72 5.87 -7.26
CA GLN A 82 -3.45 4.67 -8.08
C GLN A 82 -2.14 4.81 -8.88
N HIS A 83 -1.89 5.98 -9.47
CA HIS A 83 -0.63 6.27 -10.16
C HIS A 83 0.56 6.27 -9.20
N LEU A 84 0.41 6.85 -8.01
CA LEU A 84 1.43 6.80 -6.96
C LEU A 84 1.71 5.37 -6.50
N LEU A 85 0.67 4.54 -6.33
CA LEU A 85 0.83 3.12 -6.00
C LEU A 85 1.56 2.37 -7.10
N LEU A 86 1.24 2.62 -8.38
CA LEU A 86 1.95 2.04 -9.51
C LEU A 86 3.43 2.46 -9.54
N LEU A 87 3.72 3.74 -9.26
CA LEU A 87 5.08 4.25 -9.16
C LEU A 87 5.84 3.58 -8.01
N ILE A 88 5.22 3.42 -6.84
CA ILE A 88 5.81 2.70 -5.69
C ILE A 88 6.08 1.24 -6.05
N VAL A 89 5.16 0.56 -6.73
CA VAL A 89 5.37 -0.82 -7.18
C VAL A 89 6.54 -0.90 -8.18
N PHE A 90 6.60 0.00 -9.16
CA PHE A 90 7.68 0.01 -10.16
C PHE A 90 9.03 0.31 -9.52
N ALA A 91 9.12 1.40 -8.72
CA ALA A 91 10.33 1.78 -8.00
C ALA A 91 10.76 0.69 -7.02
N GLY A 92 9.83 0.13 -6.26
CA GLY A 92 10.08 -0.96 -5.32
C GLY A 92 10.59 -2.23 -5.98
N THR A 93 10.06 -2.56 -7.16
CA THR A 93 10.51 -3.71 -7.96
C THR A 93 11.92 -3.50 -8.48
N LEU A 94 12.22 -2.30 -8.99
CA LEU A 94 13.55 -1.94 -9.44
C LEU A 94 14.55 -2.01 -8.26
N SER A 95 14.21 -1.42 -7.13
CA SER A 95 15.03 -1.47 -5.90
C SER A 95 15.23 -2.91 -5.41
N MET A 96 14.18 -3.73 -5.41
CA MET A 96 14.26 -5.16 -5.10
C MET A 96 15.27 -5.87 -6.00
N VAL A 97 15.17 -5.71 -7.32
CA VAL A 97 16.10 -6.35 -8.27
C VAL A 97 17.53 -5.89 -8.01
N VAL A 98 17.76 -4.57 -7.83
CA VAL A 98 19.09 -4.01 -7.56
C VAL A 98 19.68 -4.59 -6.26
N ILE A 99 18.88 -4.65 -5.19
CA ILE A 99 19.31 -5.22 -3.90
C ILE A 99 19.60 -6.71 -4.03
N GLN A 100 18.78 -7.48 -4.75
CA GLN A 100 19.03 -8.91 -4.96
C GLN A 100 20.31 -9.15 -5.76
N LEU A 101 20.57 -8.35 -6.79
CA LEU A 101 21.83 -8.41 -7.55
C LEU A 101 23.03 -8.04 -6.66
N PHE A 102 22.88 -7.03 -5.80
CA PHE A 102 23.89 -6.63 -4.84
C PHE A 102 24.19 -7.76 -3.84
N LEU A 103 23.17 -8.39 -3.27
CA LEU A 103 23.30 -9.56 -2.41
C LEU A 103 24.01 -10.73 -3.11
N SER A 104 23.64 -11.00 -4.36
CA SER A 104 24.28 -12.05 -5.16
C SER A 104 25.77 -11.77 -5.43
N ARG A 105 26.15 -10.50 -5.48
CA ARG A 105 27.56 -10.07 -5.56
C ARG A 105 28.30 -10.29 -4.26
N PHE A 106 27.71 -9.95 -3.11
CA PHE A 106 28.30 -10.21 -1.80
C PHE A 106 28.52 -11.70 -1.54
N ARG A 107 27.57 -12.53 -1.99
CA ARG A 107 27.63 -14.00 -1.87
C ARG A 107 28.38 -14.70 -2.99
N LYS A 108 29.11 -13.97 -3.84
CA LYS A 108 29.83 -14.55 -4.99
C LYS A 108 30.80 -15.67 -4.57
N LYS A 109 31.58 -15.47 -3.50
CA LYS A 109 32.54 -16.46 -3.01
C LYS A 109 31.84 -17.73 -2.51
N GLU A 110 30.78 -17.56 -1.72
CA GLU A 110 29.96 -18.66 -1.21
C GLU A 110 29.37 -19.49 -2.37
N TYR A 111 28.76 -18.83 -3.36
CA TYR A 111 28.19 -19.52 -4.51
C TYR A 111 29.22 -20.23 -5.38
N GLN A 112 30.41 -19.65 -5.56
CA GLN A 112 31.49 -20.30 -6.30
C GLN A 112 31.94 -21.58 -5.59
N THR A 113 32.11 -21.55 -4.27
CA THR A 113 32.45 -22.75 -3.49
C THR A 113 31.39 -23.85 -3.65
N TYR A 114 30.11 -23.53 -3.56
CA TYR A 114 29.05 -24.53 -3.75
C TYR A 114 28.96 -25.07 -5.18
N LEU A 115 29.18 -24.23 -6.19
CA LEU A 115 29.22 -24.66 -7.60
C LEU A 115 30.40 -25.61 -7.85
N LEU A 116 31.58 -25.34 -7.27
CA LEU A 116 32.76 -26.21 -7.34
C LEU A 116 32.54 -27.55 -6.62
N MET A 117 31.72 -27.56 -5.56
CA MET A 117 31.27 -28.79 -4.89
C MET A 117 30.20 -29.57 -5.70
N GLY A 118 29.88 -29.13 -6.92
CA GLY A 118 28.93 -29.80 -7.81
C GLY A 118 27.46 -29.51 -7.50
N GLU A 119 27.17 -28.48 -6.69
CA GLU A 119 25.78 -28.14 -6.36
C GLU A 119 25.05 -27.56 -7.58
N ARG A 120 23.79 -27.95 -7.76
CA ARG A 120 22.98 -27.51 -8.90
C ARG A 120 22.50 -26.07 -8.69
N VAL A 121 22.56 -25.26 -9.74
CA VAL A 121 22.14 -23.84 -9.74
C VAL A 121 20.76 -23.63 -9.14
N TYR A 122 19.78 -24.46 -9.52
CA TYR A 122 18.42 -24.33 -9.00
C TYR A 122 18.35 -24.46 -7.47
N LYS A 123 19.18 -25.30 -6.83
CA LYS A 123 19.17 -25.47 -5.36
C LYS A 123 19.61 -24.19 -4.65
N LEU A 124 20.63 -23.51 -5.21
CA LEU A 124 21.13 -22.24 -4.70
C LEU A 124 20.10 -21.13 -4.90
N THR A 125 19.44 -21.09 -6.06
CA THR A 125 18.35 -20.14 -6.30
C THR A 125 17.16 -20.39 -5.37
N THR A 126 16.74 -21.64 -5.18
CA THR A 126 15.65 -21.98 -4.24
C THR A 126 16.02 -21.62 -2.80
N GLN A 127 17.27 -21.80 -2.38
CA GLN A 127 17.72 -21.38 -1.06
C GLN A 127 17.50 -19.88 -0.87
N LEU A 128 17.97 -19.05 -1.81
CA LEU A 128 17.84 -17.61 -1.72
C LEU A 128 16.37 -17.16 -1.77
N ILE A 129 15.53 -17.78 -2.60
CA ILE A 129 14.09 -17.52 -2.62
C ILE A 129 13.48 -17.80 -1.24
N VAL A 130 13.78 -18.94 -0.62
CA VAL A 130 13.25 -19.31 0.69
C VAL A 130 13.72 -18.33 1.79
N GLU A 131 14.98 -17.91 1.76
CA GLU A 131 15.51 -16.90 2.70
C GLU A 131 14.71 -15.59 2.64
N GLN A 132 14.46 -15.09 1.43
CA GLN A 132 13.76 -13.82 1.23
C GLN A 132 12.26 -13.92 1.49
N LEU A 133 11.61 -15.02 1.09
CA LEU A 133 10.20 -15.25 1.40
C LEU A 133 9.96 -15.34 2.90
N PHE A 134 10.88 -15.93 3.67
CA PHE A 134 10.76 -15.96 5.13
C PHE A 134 10.75 -14.54 5.73
N LEU A 135 11.64 -13.67 5.25
CA LEU A 135 11.69 -12.26 5.69
C LEU A 135 10.42 -11.49 5.31
N ILE A 136 10.00 -11.61 4.04
CA ILE A 136 8.81 -10.91 3.52
C ILE A 136 7.56 -11.33 4.29
N ASN A 137 7.33 -12.64 4.46
CA ASN A 137 6.16 -13.13 5.20
C ASN A 137 6.18 -12.71 6.67
N THR A 138 7.36 -12.66 7.31
CA THR A 138 7.47 -12.16 8.69
C THR A 138 7.00 -10.71 8.80
N ILE A 139 7.43 -9.85 7.86
CA ILE A 139 7.05 -8.44 7.85
C ILE A 139 5.57 -8.25 7.54
N ILE A 140 5.04 -8.97 6.55
CA ILE A 140 3.61 -8.92 6.22
C ILE A 140 2.78 -9.32 7.43
N LEU A 141 3.17 -10.39 8.14
CA LEU A 141 2.46 -10.86 9.32
C LEU A 141 2.51 -9.84 10.46
N VAL A 142 3.66 -9.20 10.69
CA VAL A 142 3.80 -8.10 11.66
C VAL A 142 2.90 -6.93 11.28
N LEU A 143 2.87 -6.52 10.01
CA LEU A 143 2.02 -5.42 9.55
C LEU A 143 0.54 -5.74 9.68
N LEU A 144 0.12 -6.96 9.32
CA LEU A 144 -1.27 -7.41 9.49
C LEU A 144 -1.65 -7.46 10.97
N PHE A 145 -0.74 -7.89 11.85
CA PHE A 145 -0.98 -7.91 13.29
C PHE A 145 -1.12 -6.50 13.86
N ILE A 146 -0.21 -5.58 13.53
CA ILE A 146 -0.29 -4.17 13.93
C ILE A 146 -1.59 -3.57 13.40
N TYR A 147 -1.92 -3.80 12.13
CA TYR A 147 -3.15 -3.28 11.55
C TYR A 147 -4.39 -3.84 12.26
N SER A 148 -4.42 -5.13 12.57
CA SER A 148 -5.54 -5.76 13.28
C SER A 148 -5.73 -5.20 14.69
N LEU A 149 -4.66 -4.86 15.40
CA LEU A 149 -4.74 -4.26 16.75
C LEU A 149 -5.12 -2.78 16.72
N PHE A 150 -4.68 -2.06 15.68
CA PHE A 150 -4.82 -0.61 15.57
C PHE A 150 -5.74 -0.20 14.41
N THR A 151 -6.68 -1.04 14.00
CA THR A 151 -7.54 -0.77 12.82
C THR A 151 -8.32 0.53 13.01
N THR A 152 -9.00 0.68 14.15
CA THR A 152 -9.83 1.85 14.46
C THR A 152 -9.01 3.15 14.52
N PRO A 153 -7.92 3.27 15.30
CA PRO A 153 -7.14 4.50 15.33
C PRO A 153 -6.45 4.83 13.99
N VAL A 154 -6.04 3.82 13.21
CA VAL A 154 -5.46 4.03 11.87
C VAL A 154 -6.51 4.59 10.93
N MET A 155 -7.71 3.99 10.88
CA MET A 155 -8.75 4.45 9.97
C MET A 155 -9.23 5.86 10.33
N ASN A 156 -9.36 6.18 11.63
CA ASN A 156 -9.72 7.53 12.07
C ASN A 156 -8.72 8.60 11.58
N LYS A 157 -7.41 8.30 11.61
CA LYS A 157 -6.39 9.23 11.10
C LYS A 157 -6.47 9.40 9.58
N ILE A 158 -6.76 8.32 8.86
CA ILE A 158 -6.89 8.33 7.40
C ILE A 158 -8.12 9.14 6.97
N SER A 159 -9.26 8.93 7.62
CA SER A 159 -10.46 9.72 7.36
C SER A 159 -10.29 11.20 7.73
N HIS A 160 -9.53 11.52 8.79
CA HIS A 160 -9.18 12.91 9.10
C HIS A 160 -8.34 13.54 7.99
N LEU A 161 -7.32 12.84 7.52
CA LEU A 161 -6.45 13.30 6.44
C LEU A 161 -7.21 13.51 5.13
N GLU A 162 -8.12 12.59 4.78
CA GLU A 162 -9.05 12.76 3.66
C GLU A 162 -9.89 14.03 3.82
N SER A 163 -10.49 14.23 4.99
CA SER A 163 -11.33 15.41 5.26
C SER A 163 -10.55 16.73 5.14
N GLU A 164 -9.29 16.76 5.59
CA GLU A 164 -8.41 17.93 5.47
C GLU A 164 -8.09 18.24 4.01
N ILE A 165 -7.75 17.22 3.20
CA ILE A 165 -7.47 17.37 1.77
C ILE A 165 -8.71 17.92 1.05
N LEU A 166 -9.87 17.32 1.27
CA LEU A 166 -11.12 17.75 0.64
C LEU A 166 -11.48 19.20 1.05
N GLN A 167 -11.35 19.54 2.33
CA GLN A 167 -11.60 20.90 2.81
C GLN A 167 -10.61 21.92 2.25
N GLN A 168 -9.34 21.55 2.06
CA GLN A 168 -8.34 22.42 1.46
C GLN A 168 -8.64 22.70 -0.02
N GLU A 169 -9.10 21.70 -0.76
CA GLU A 169 -9.41 21.81 -2.20
C GLU A 169 -10.78 22.45 -2.49
N LEU A 170 -11.66 22.53 -1.48
CA LEU A 170 -12.91 23.29 -1.55
C LEU A 170 -12.70 24.79 -1.30
N LYS A 171 -11.72 25.16 -0.48
CA LYS A 171 -11.37 26.57 -0.17
C LYS A 171 -10.92 27.46 -1.35
N PRO A 172 -10.41 26.99 -2.51
CA PRO A 172 -10.11 27.83 -3.67
C PRO A 172 -11.38 28.22 -4.45
N SER A 173 -12.54 27.61 -4.18
CA SER A 173 -13.82 28.00 -4.80
C SER A 173 -14.43 29.22 -4.09
N ALA A 174 -13.72 30.34 -4.11
CA ALA A 174 -14.23 31.66 -3.74
C ALA A 174 -15.39 32.15 -4.66
N SER A 175 -15.95 31.28 -5.50
CA SER A 175 -17.16 31.49 -6.29
C SER A 175 -18.45 31.12 -5.53
N LEU A 176 -18.40 30.38 -4.42
CA LEU A 176 -19.59 30.06 -3.61
C LEU A 176 -19.96 31.16 -2.60
N VAL A 177 -19.05 32.10 -2.32
CA VAL A 177 -19.29 33.23 -1.41
C VAL A 177 -20.32 34.23 -1.98
N HIS A 178 -20.54 34.24 -3.30
CA HIS A 178 -21.47 35.17 -3.91
C HIS A 178 -22.97 34.84 -3.71
N LEU A 179 -23.31 33.61 -3.33
CA LEU A 179 -24.70 33.21 -3.06
C LEU A 179 -25.20 33.61 -1.67
N GLN A 180 -24.31 34.03 -0.76
CA GLN A 180 -24.65 34.29 0.64
C GLN A 180 -24.75 35.78 0.99
N ARG A 181 -24.70 36.70 0.00
CA ARG A 181 -24.72 38.15 0.27
C ARG A 181 -26.10 38.74 0.56
N ASN A 182 -27.19 37.99 0.37
CA ASN A 182 -28.56 38.50 0.49
C ASN A 182 -29.38 37.78 1.58
N SER A 183 -28.93 37.81 2.83
CA SER A 183 -29.81 37.58 3.99
C SER A 183 -29.19 38.23 5.22
N PRO A 184 -29.80 39.26 5.83
CA PRO A 184 -29.29 39.86 7.05
C PRO A 184 -29.84 39.06 8.24
N LEU A 185 -28.97 38.53 9.10
CA LEU A 185 -29.28 38.45 10.54
C LEU A 185 -28.01 38.25 11.38
N SER A 186 -27.75 39.28 12.18
CA SER A 186 -27.05 39.38 13.47
C SER A 186 -26.36 38.14 14.09
N SER A 187 -25.06 38.36 14.37
CA SER A 187 -24.27 37.93 15.54
C SER A 187 -24.94 37.07 16.61
N SER A 188 -24.36 35.88 16.85
CA SER A 188 -24.03 35.41 18.20
C SER A 188 -22.93 34.36 18.11
N GLU A 189 -21.97 34.46 19.01
CA GLU A 189 -20.94 33.47 19.29
C GLU A 189 -21.56 32.07 19.47
N ASN A 190 -21.04 31.08 18.76
CA ASN A 190 -20.69 29.74 19.23
C ASN A 190 -20.26 28.90 18.02
N GLY A 191 -19.27 28.03 18.23
CA GLY A 191 -18.92 27.00 17.26
C GLY A 191 -20.14 26.16 16.91
N ASP A 192 -20.06 25.52 15.74
CA ASP A 192 -21.07 24.72 15.07
C ASP A 192 -22.06 25.46 14.16
N LEU A 193 -22.23 24.85 12.98
CA LEU A 193 -23.25 25.08 11.96
C LEU A 193 -22.93 26.15 10.90
N THR A 194 -21.74 26.11 10.31
CA THR A 194 -21.70 26.34 8.86
C THR A 194 -22.45 25.19 8.18
N ARG A 195 -23.40 25.54 7.31
CA ARG A 195 -24.34 24.65 6.58
C ARG A 195 -23.69 23.57 5.69
N PHE A 196 -22.36 23.47 5.74
CA PHE A 196 -21.53 22.40 5.20
C PHE A 196 -20.56 21.95 6.29
N ASN A 197 -21.09 21.28 7.32
CA ASN A 197 -20.25 20.44 8.14
C ASN A 197 -19.94 19.18 7.33
N ILE A 198 -18.97 19.29 6.41
CA ILE A 198 -18.45 18.16 5.64
C ILE A 198 -17.93 17.09 6.61
N ASN A 199 -17.50 17.45 7.82
CA ASN A 199 -17.21 16.46 8.86
C ASN A 199 -18.47 15.72 9.30
N ALA A 200 -19.66 16.33 9.40
CA ALA A 200 -20.89 15.59 9.73
C ALA A 200 -21.44 14.76 8.56
N PHE A 201 -21.10 15.09 7.31
CA PHE A 201 -21.45 14.30 6.13
C PHE A 201 -20.45 13.16 5.87
N LEU A 202 -19.16 13.37 6.14
CA LEU A 202 -18.11 12.35 6.09
C LEU A 202 -18.05 11.48 7.37
N MET A 203 -18.50 11.99 8.52
CA MET A 203 -18.75 11.24 9.77
C MET A 203 -20.23 10.81 9.89
N GLY A 204 -21.04 11.08 8.88
CA GLY A 204 -22.48 10.77 8.83
C GLY A 204 -22.68 9.27 8.77
N GLU A 205 -23.04 8.73 9.93
CA GLU A 205 -22.86 7.33 10.33
C GLU A 205 -21.38 6.92 10.28
N SER A 206 -20.91 6.40 11.41
CA SER A 206 -19.86 5.40 11.42
C SER A 206 -20.16 4.38 10.32
N ILE A 207 -19.61 4.62 9.13
CA ILE A 207 -19.80 3.81 7.94
C ILE A 207 -19.60 2.41 8.45
N HIS A 208 -20.64 1.58 8.32
CA HIS A 208 -20.54 0.15 8.50
C HIS A 208 -19.54 -0.29 7.45
N ASN A 209 -18.27 -0.19 7.83
CA ASN A 209 -17.14 -0.42 6.99
C ASN A 209 -17.19 -1.93 6.85
N THR A 210 -17.87 -2.39 5.79
CA THR A 210 -17.92 -3.79 5.38
C THR A 210 -16.52 -4.30 5.00
N PHE A 211 -15.47 -3.53 5.30
CA PHE A 211 -14.14 -4.02 5.64
C PHE A 211 -14.18 -5.25 6.56
N THR A 212 -15.16 -5.40 7.46
CA THR A 212 -15.17 -6.51 8.42
C THR A 212 -15.62 -7.87 7.87
N GLN A 213 -16.35 -7.94 6.75
CA GLN A 213 -17.13 -9.16 6.46
C GLN A 213 -16.57 -10.10 5.37
N ASN A 214 -15.48 -9.76 4.68
CA ASN A 214 -14.90 -10.67 3.67
C ASN A 214 -13.36 -10.67 3.57
N ASN A 215 -12.68 -10.36 4.68
CA ASN A 215 -11.26 -10.01 4.67
C ASN A 215 -10.28 -11.17 4.71
N THR A 216 -10.62 -12.32 5.32
CA THR A 216 -9.63 -13.36 5.59
C THR A 216 -9.19 -14.06 4.30
N LEU A 217 -10.14 -14.41 3.43
CA LEU A 217 -9.86 -15.02 2.13
C LEU A 217 -9.08 -14.06 1.22
N GLN A 218 -9.48 -12.79 1.19
CA GLN A 218 -8.78 -11.74 0.43
C GLN A 218 -7.35 -11.53 0.95
N ALA A 219 -7.14 -11.55 2.26
CA ALA A 219 -5.80 -11.49 2.86
C ALA A 219 -4.95 -12.70 2.47
N PHE A 220 -5.49 -13.92 2.51
CA PHE A 220 -4.79 -15.12 2.05
C PHE A 220 -4.42 -15.04 0.57
N PHE A 221 -5.35 -14.60 -0.30
CA PHE A 221 -5.07 -14.40 -1.72
C PHE A 221 -3.98 -13.35 -1.94
N LEU A 222 -4.02 -12.24 -1.21
CA LEU A 222 -3.04 -11.17 -1.30
C LEU A 222 -1.65 -11.63 -0.86
N VAL A 223 -1.55 -12.39 0.24
CA VAL A 223 -0.29 -13.04 0.66
C VAL A 223 0.21 -14.02 -0.40
N GLY A 224 -0.70 -14.80 -1.01
CA GLY A 224 -0.37 -15.70 -2.12
C GLY A 224 0.22 -14.96 -3.32
N ILE A 225 -0.41 -13.86 -3.74
CA ILE A 225 0.06 -13.02 -4.85
C ILE A 225 1.41 -12.41 -4.54
N ILE A 226 1.62 -11.85 -3.33
CA ILE A 226 2.91 -11.29 -2.95
C ILE A 226 4.00 -12.37 -2.96
N ASN A 227 3.72 -13.57 -2.48
CA ASN A 227 4.68 -14.67 -2.48
C ASN A 227 5.04 -15.12 -3.90
N PHE A 228 4.05 -15.25 -4.78
CA PHE A 228 4.26 -15.61 -6.18
C PHE A 228 5.05 -14.52 -6.92
N TYR A 229 4.69 -13.26 -6.72
CA TYR A 229 5.41 -12.11 -7.25
C TYR A 229 6.87 -12.09 -6.79
N SER A 230 7.09 -12.25 -5.48
CA SER A 230 8.42 -12.28 -4.88
C SER A 230 9.26 -13.43 -5.44
N PHE A 231 8.66 -14.61 -5.64
CA PHE A 231 9.33 -15.74 -6.25
C PHE A 231 9.88 -15.41 -7.65
N ILE A 232 9.10 -14.71 -8.48
CA ILE A 232 9.51 -14.32 -9.84
C ILE A 232 10.63 -13.28 -9.79
N VAL A 233 10.41 -12.19 -9.05
CA VAL A 233 11.33 -11.04 -8.99
C VAL A 233 12.68 -11.41 -8.38
N ILE A 234 12.67 -12.31 -7.38
CA ILE A 234 13.89 -12.79 -6.74
C ILE A 234 14.52 -13.93 -7.56
N GLY A 235 13.70 -14.86 -8.05
CA GLY A 235 14.15 -16.10 -8.67
C GLY A 235 14.80 -15.90 -10.03
N ILE A 236 14.13 -15.18 -10.95
CA ILE A 236 14.57 -15.07 -12.34
C ILE A 236 15.95 -14.40 -12.46
N PRO A 237 16.19 -13.21 -11.86
CA PRO A 237 17.49 -12.54 -11.99
C PRO A 237 18.63 -13.36 -11.39
N ASN A 238 18.39 -14.00 -10.23
CA ASN A 238 19.40 -14.81 -9.55
C ASN A 238 19.70 -16.11 -10.29
N TYR A 239 18.68 -16.76 -10.87
CA TYR A 239 18.88 -17.95 -11.69
C TYR A 239 19.75 -17.65 -12.92
N LEU A 240 19.43 -16.57 -13.65
CA LEU A 240 20.20 -16.14 -14.81
C LEU A 240 21.66 -15.86 -14.44
N LEU A 241 21.90 -15.10 -13.38
CA LEU A 241 23.24 -14.73 -12.92
C LEU A 241 24.07 -15.95 -12.49
N LEU A 242 23.46 -16.89 -11.76
CA LEU A 242 24.15 -18.11 -11.34
C LEU A 242 24.40 -19.07 -12.50
N SER A 243 23.47 -19.16 -13.46
CA SER A 243 23.64 -19.98 -14.66
C SER A 243 24.80 -19.48 -15.52
N LEU A 244 24.91 -18.16 -15.73
CA LEU A 244 26.03 -17.55 -16.44
C LEU A 244 27.37 -17.85 -15.75
N LYS A 245 27.44 -17.73 -14.42
CA LYS A 245 28.65 -18.04 -13.65
C LYS A 245 29.06 -19.51 -13.75
N LYS A 246 28.10 -20.43 -13.74
CA LYS A 246 28.40 -21.86 -13.88
C LYS A 246 29.07 -22.15 -15.23
N ASN A 247 28.58 -21.56 -16.31
CA ASN A 247 29.15 -21.73 -17.65
C ASN A 247 30.57 -21.18 -17.77
N THR A 248 30.95 -20.18 -16.96
CA THR A 248 32.33 -19.66 -16.93
C THR A 248 33.30 -20.47 -16.07
N LEU A 249 32.79 -21.43 -15.27
CA LEU A 249 33.58 -22.25 -14.33
C LEU A 249 33.78 -23.68 -14.83
N SER A 250 32.98 -24.14 -15.80
CA SER A 250 33.13 -25.42 -16.51
C SER A 250 34.09 -25.29 -17.68
#